data_AF-A0AAU9D7W4-F1
#
_entry.id   AF-A0AAU9D7W4-F1
#
_cell.length_a   1.000
_cell.length_b   1.000
_cell.length_c   1.000
_cell.angle_alpha   90.00
_cell.angle_beta   90.00
_cell.angle_gamma   90.00
#
_symmetry.space_group_name_H-M   'P 1'
#
loop_
_entity.id
_entity.type
_entity.pdbx_description
1 polymer ?
#
loop_
_entity_poly.entity_id
_entity_poly.type
_entity_poly.pdbx_seq_one_letter_code
_entity_poly.pdbx_strand_id
1 'polypeptide(L)'
;MKNLAVLWKFSKYNMRVIFGNKFIYFFLAAVVMFLLVGALMLFEDGSIIREASIYTLLLFPGVLLIFYPASFGIQNDKDAKMLEIIFTIPDYRFRVWIARLLMVYVIVYVQILGLTVLVDYLVFSVPIMEMSLQVMFPLTFLGCLAFMMSARLRNGNASALVVIILCVGFMVMSGELKQSQWNLFLNPFEDPGSLNAFVWQDRLLNNRLYIGIASLLALMYSLVCLQKREGFR
;
A
#
# COMPACT_ATOMS: atom_id res chain seq x y z
N MET A 1 3.93 28.12 14.61
CA MET A 1 3.62 28.50 13.21
C MET A 1 4.79 28.32 12.23
N LYS A 2 6.03 28.74 12.52
CA LYS A 2 7.19 28.54 11.60
C LYS A 2 7.46 27.07 11.22
N ASN A 3 7.28 26.12 12.14
CA ASN A 3 7.51 24.68 11.86
C ASN A 3 6.49 24.09 10.87
N LEU A 4 5.23 24.55 10.88
CA LEU A 4 4.19 24.05 9.97
C LEU A 4 4.49 24.44 8.51
N ALA A 5 4.95 25.68 8.30
CA ALA A 5 5.29 26.17 6.96
C ALA A 5 6.52 25.45 6.37
N VAL A 6 7.49 25.07 7.21
CA VAL A 6 8.66 24.28 6.79
C VAL A 6 8.26 22.85 6.46
N LEU A 7 7.43 22.21 7.29
CA LEU A 7 6.86 20.89 7.02
C LEU A 7 6.05 20.87 5.72
N TRP A 8 5.24 21.90 5.46
CA TRP A 8 4.48 22.02 4.23
C TRP A 8 5.37 22.13 2.98
N LYS A 9 6.40 22.98 3.02
CA LYS A 9 7.36 23.11 1.91
C LYS A 9 8.12 21.81 1.65
N PHE A 10 8.54 21.13 2.72
CA PHE A 10 9.20 19.83 2.63
C PHE A 10 8.27 18.75 2.05
N SER A 11 7.02 18.68 2.51
CA SER A 11 6.03 17.73 2.02
C SER A 11 5.70 17.98 0.55
N LYS A 12 5.46 19.23 0.15
CA LYS A 12 5.21 19.62 -1.25
C LYS A 12 6.37 19.24 -2.18
N TYR A 13 7.61 19.43 -1.72
CA TYR A 13 8.79 19.05 -2.50
C TYR A 13 8.89 17.53 -2.66
N ASN A 14 8.76 16.78 -1.56
CA ASN A 14 8.79 15.31 -1.59
C ASN A 14 7.67 14.75 -2.48
N MET A 15 6.45 15.27 -2.39
CA MET A 15 5.35 14.85 -3.26
C MET A 15 5.68 15.06 -4.74
N ARG A 16 6.28 16.20 -5.11
CA ARG A 16 6.67 16.45 -6.51
C ARG A 16 7.70 15.44 -7.01
N VAL A 17 8.59 14.96 -6.16
CA VAL A 17 9.61 13.96 -6.52
C VAL A 17 9.03 12.54 -6.57
N ILE A 18 8.21 12.17 -5.58
CA ILE A 18 7.62 10.82 -5.48
C ILE A 18 6.58 10.59 -6.57
N PHE A 19 5.73 11.60 -6.81
CA PHE A 19 4.65 11.55 -7.79
C PHE A 19 5.00 12.23 -9.12
N GLY A 20 6.28 12.59 -9.30
CA GLY A 20 6.78 13.14 -10.56
C GLY A 20 6.76 12.10 -11.69
N ASN A 21 6.70 12.60 -12.93
CA ASN A 21 6.83 11.82 -14.17
C ASN A 21 5.69 10.80 -14.43
N LYS A 22 5.78 9.59 -13.86
CA LYS A 22 4.95 8.45 -14.28
C LYS A 22 3.78 8.10 -13.37
N PHE A 23 3.69 8.69 -12.17
CA PHE A 23 2.62 8.34 -11.24
C PHE A 23 1.22 8.55 -11.80
N ILE A 24 1.02 9.60 -12.62
CA ILE A 24 -0.29 9.88 -13.22
C ILE A 24 -0.81 8.70 -14.04
N TYR A 25 0.09 7.97 -14.71
CA TYR A 25 -0.27 6.76 -15.46
C TYR A 25 -0.66 5.61 -14.53
N PHE A 26 0.00 5.46 -13.37
CA PHE A 26 -0.37 4.46 -12.37
C PHE A 26 -1.70 4.79 -11.70
N PHE A 27 -1.95 6.06 -11.40
CA PHE A 27 -3.24 6.51 -10.88
C PHE A 27 -4.36 6.26 -11.90
N LEU A 28 -4.16 6.63 -13.16
CA LEU A 28 -5.12 6.40 -14.22
C LEU A 28 -5.34 4.89 -14.46
N ALA A 29 -4.28 4.08 -14.44
CA ALA A 29 -4.38 2.63 -14.51
C ALA A 29 -5.16 2.04 -13.33
N ALA A 30 -4.98 2.56 -12.11
CA ALA A 30 -5.75 2.14 -10.94
C ALA A 30 -7.24 2.47 -11.11
N VAL A 31 -7.59 3.66 -11.60
CA VAL A 31 -8.98 4.04 -11.88
C VAL A 31 -9.59 3.15 -12.98
N VAL A 32 -8.86 2.93 -14.07
CA VAL A 32 -9.31 2.05 -15.16
C VAL A 32 -9.48 0.61 -14.66
N MET A 33 -8.54 0.09 -13.88
CA MET A 33 -8.63 -1.25 -13.31
C MET A 33 -9.82 -1.37 -12.37
N PHE A 34 -10.05 -0.36 -11.53
CA PHE A 34 -11.21 -0.31 -10.65
C PHE A 34 -12.53 -0.34 -11.44
N LEU A 35 -12.67 0.48 -12.49
CA LEU A 35 -13.87 0.50 -13.32
C LEU A 35 -14.05 -0.81 -14.09
N LEU A 36 -12.97 -1.38 -14.63
CA LEU A 36 -13.00 -2.63 -15.38
C LEU A 36 -13.40 -3.79 -14.49
N VAL A 37 -12.74 -3.98 -13.34
CA VAL A 37 -13.07 -5.07 -12.41
C VAL A 37 -14.47 -4.88 -11.84
N GLY A 38 -14.87 -3.65 -11.50
CA GLY A 38 -16.22 -3.36 -11.04
C GLY A 38 -17.29 -3.68 -12.09
N ALA A 39 -17.04 -3.34 -13.36
CA ALA A 39 -17.92 -3.71 -14.45
C ALA A 39 -18.00 -5.23 -14.64
N LEU A 40 -16.87 -5.94 -14.62
CA LEU A 40 -16.85 -7.40 -14.71
C LEU A 40 -17.67 -8.06 -13.61
N MET A 41 -17.51 -7.60 -12.35
CA MET A 41 -18.31 -8.09 -11.22
C MET A 41 -19.81 -7.89 -11.43
N LEU A 42 -20.22 -6.74 -11.97
CA LEU A 42 -21.63 -6.47 -12.32
C LEU A 42 -22.17 -7.42 -13.40
N PHE A 43 -21.33 -7.80 -14.38
CA PHE A 43 -21.71 -8.66 -15.49
C PHE A 43 -21.69 -10.16 -15.13
N GLU A 44 -20.75 -10.61 -14.30
CA GLU A 44 -20.63 -12.02 -13.90
C GLU A 44 -21.67 -12.41 -12.85
N ASP A 45 -21.94 -11.56 -11.85
CA ASP A 45 -22.58 -12.08 -10.64
C ASP A 45 -24.11 -12.12 -10.65
N GLY A 46 -24.84 -11.33 -11.44
CA GLY A 46 -26.33 -11.36 -11.50
C GLY A 46 -27.05 -11.30 -10.13
N SER A 47 -26.32 -11.02 -9.04
CA SER A 47 -26.65 -11.23 -7.65
C SER A 47 -26.05 -10.08 -6.85
N ILE A 48 -26.66 -9.80 -5.70
CA ILE A 48 -26.48 -8.60 -4.90
C ILE A 48 -24.99 -8.39 -4.60
N ILE A 49 -24.42 -7.27 -5.08
CA ILE A 49 -23.05 -6.87 -4.72
C ILE A 49 -22.98 -6.74 -3.20
N ARG A 50 -22.09 -7.54 -2.59
CA ARG A 50 -21.87 -7.56 -1.15
C ARG A 50 -20.65 -6.73 -0.78
N GLU A 51 -20.60 -6.31 0.48
CA GLU A 51 -19.44 -5.61 1.05
C GLU A 51 -18.14 -6.38 0.85
N ALA A 52 -18.19 -7.72 0.94
CA ALA A 52 -17.04 -8.59 0.68
C ALA A 52 -16.44 -8.41 -0.73
N SER A 53 -17.28 -8.27 -1.77
CA SER A 53 -16.81 -8.09 -3.15
C SER A 53 -16.15 -6.72 -3.33
N ILE A 54 -16.68 -5.69 -2.65
CA ILE A 54 -16.17 -4.32 -2.70
C ILE A 54 -14.78 -4.22 -2.06
N TYR A 55 -14.54 -4.93 -0.97
CA TYR A 55 -13.20 -5.03 -0.38
C TYR A 55 -12.16 -5.55 -1.40
N THR A 56 -12.50 -6.64 -2.08
CA THR A 56 -11.64 -7.24 -3.11
C THR A 56 -11.47 -6.32 -4.32
N LEU A 57 -12.54 -5.64 -4.73
CA LEU A 57 -12.52 -4.63 -5.79
C LEU A 57 -11.54 -3.49 -5.49
N LEU A 58 -11.50 -3.00 -4.25
CA LEU A 58 -10.63 -1.90 -3.83
C LEU A 58 -9.17 -2.34 -3.61
N LEU A 59 -8.91 -3.62 -3.33
CA LEU A 59 -7.56 -4.13 -3.16
C LEU A 59 -6.73 -4.01 -4.44
N PHE A 60 -7.28 -4.38 -5.59
CA PHE A 60 -6.56 -4.31 -6.88
C PHE A 60 -6.00 -2.91 -7.22
N PRO A 61 -6.81 -1.85 -7.29
CA PRO A 61 -6.31 -0.50 -7.52
C PRO A 61 -5.42 -0.03 -6.38
N GLY A 62 -5.71 -0.40 -5.12
CA GLY A 62 -4.89 -0.06 -3.97
C GLY A 62 -3.46 -0.59 -4.07
N VAL A 63 -3.30 -1.84 -4.52
CA VAL A 63 -1.99 -2.45 -4.76
C VAL A 63 -1.23 -1.63 -5.79
N LEU A 64 -1.84 -1.27 -6.93
CA LEU A 64 -1.19 -0.45 -7.95
C LEU A 64 -0.77 0.94 -7.43
N LEU A 65 -1.64 1.58 -6.64
CA LEU A 65 -1.40 2.92 -6.10
C LEU A 65 -0.22 2.95 -5.12
N ILE A 66 -0.10 1.94 -4.25
CA ILE A 66 1.02 1.88 -3.30
C ILE A 66 2.34 1.46 -3.98
N PHE A 67 2.23 0.66 -5.04
CA PHE A 67 3.35 0.03 -5.69
C PHE A 67 4.39 1.03 -6.23
N TYR A 68 3.91 1.96 -7.04
CA TYR A 68 4.77 2.92 -7.71
C TYR A 68 5.59 3.77 -6.73
N PRO A 69 4.98 4.51 -5.79
CA PRO A 69 5.75 5.36 -4.88
C PRO A 69 6.66 4.56 -3.94
N ALA A 70 6.28 3.33 -3.57
CA ALA A 70 7.11 2.49 -2.69
C ALA A 70 8.32 1.87 -3.39
N SER A 71 8.17 1.37 -4.63
CA SER A 71 9.28 0.79 -5.39
C SER A 71 10.19 1.84 -6.02
N PHE A 72 9.63 2.94 -6.55
CA PHE A 72 10.40 3.96 -7.26
C PHE A 72 10.87 5.12 -6.38
N GLY A 73 10.39 5.24 -5.14
CA GLY A 73 10.77 6.35 -4.26
C GLY A 73 12.28 6.52 -4.07
N ILE A 74 13.03 5.42 -3.94
CA ILE A 74 14.51 5.48 -3.81
C ILE A 74 15.20 5.84 -5.13
N GLN A 75 14.67 5.36 -6.25
CA GLN A 75 15.24 5.63 -7.56
C GLN A 75 15.00 7.09 -7.97
N ASN A 76 13.77 7.58 -7.83
CA ASN A 76 13.42 8.97 -8.14
C ASN A 76 14.26 9.96 -7.33
N ASP A 77 14.56 9.63 -6.07
CA ASP A 77 15.45 10.41 -5.21
C ASP A 77 16.90 10.48 -5.70
N LYS A 78 17.42 9.34 -6.19
CA LYS A 78 18.75 9.27 -6.79
C LYS A 78 18.80 10.13 -8.05
N ASP A 79 17.78 10.01 -8.89
CA ASP A 79 17.69 10.73 -10.17
C ASP A 79 17.53 12.25 -9.95
N ALA A 80 16.88 12.65 -8.86
CA ALA A 80 16.72 14.06 -8.48
C ALA A 80 17.92 14.67 -7.74
N LYS A 81 19.03 13.92 -7.54
CA LYS A 81 20.18 14.29 -6.69
C LYS A 81 19.83 14.62 -5.23
N MET A 82 18.59 14.36 -4.82
CA MET A 82 18.14 14.63 -3.45
C MET A 82 18.74 13.62 -2.47
N LEU A 83 19.03 12.41 -2.95
CA LEU A 83 19.61 11.34 -2.16
C LEU A 83 20.94 11.80 -1.51
N GLU A 84 21.86 12.39 -2.28
CA GLU A 84 23.14 12.92 -1.79
C GLU A 84 22.97 14.04 -0.74
N ILE A 85 21.96 14.91 -0.92
CA ILE A 85 21.66 15.99 0.03
C ILE A 85 21.14 15.43 1.37
N ILE A 86 20.22 14.46 1.32
CA ILE A 86 19.67 13.81 2.52
C ILE A 86 20.78 13.13 3.31
N PHE A 87 21.71 12.47 2.60
CA PHE A 87 22.82 11.77 3.21
C PHE A 87 23.94 12.70 3.68
N THR A 88 24.05 13.93 3.20
CA THR A 88 25.04 14.89 3.74
C THR A 88 24.75 15.30 5.20
N ILE A 89 23.50 15.14 5.69
CA ILE A 89 23.12 15.53 7.06
C ILE A 89 23.11 14.30 8.00
N PRO A 90 24.02 14.21 9.00
CA PRO A 90 24.28 12.95 9.73
C PRO A 90 23.13 12.33 10.54
N ASP A 91 22.08 13.07 10.94
CA ASP A 91 21.03 12.56 11.87
C ASP A 91 19.61 12.50 11.31
N TYR A 92 19.34 13.02 10.11
CA TYR A 92 17.96 13.21 9.62
C TYR A 92 17.50 12.15 8.60
N ARG A 93 18.40 11.27 8.16
CA ARG A 93 18.19 10.33 7.04
C ARG A 93 16.98 9.40 7.27
N PHE A 94 16.93 8.69 8.40
CA PHE A 94 15.85 7.76 8.70
C PHE A 94 14.50 8.46 8.89
N ARG A 95 14.51 9.62 9.56
CA ARG A 95 13.30 10.42 9.79
C ARG A 95 12.69 10.88 8.47
N VAL A 96 13.51 11.23 7.48
CA VAL A 96 13.06 11.61 6.13
C VAL A 96 12.39 10.43 5.42
N TRP A 97 13.00 9.24 5.43
CA TRP A 97 12.43 8.05 4.79
C TRP A 97 11.11 7.62 5.43
N ILE A 98 11.02 7.63 6.76
CA ILE A 98 9.80 7.31 7.48
C ILE A 98 8.71 8.34 7.20
N ALA A 99 9.03 9.64 7.29
CA ALA A 99 8.08 10.71 6.96
C ALA A 99 7.57 10.59 5.51
N ARG A 100 8.45 10.18 4.59
CA ARG A 100 8.07 9.95 3.20
C ARG A 100 7.11 8.79 3.03
N LEU A 101 7.44 7.64 3.61
CA LEU A 101 6.58 6.47 3.52
C LEU A 101 5.21 6.75 4.14
N LEU A 102 5.18 7.50 5.24
CA LEU A 102 3.93 7.98 5.84
C LEU A 102 3.13 8.89 4.89
N MET A 103 3.78 9.86 4.21
CA MET A 103 3.11 10.69 3.21
C MET A 103 2.50 9.86 2.08
N VAL A 104 3.22 8.82 1.61
CA VAL A 104 2.73 7.90 0.59
C VAL A 104 1.47 7.17 1.09
N TYR A 105 1.50 6.60 2.30
CA TYR A 105 0.33 5.91 2.85
C TYR A 105 -0.86 6.84 3.05
N VAL A 106 -0.65 8.08 3.49
CA VAL A 106 -1.74 9.07 3.62
C VAL A 106 -2.38 9.37 2.26
N ILE A 107 -1.57 9.53 1.21
CA ILE A 107 -2.09 9.83 -0.12
C ILE A 107 -2.84 8.64 -0.71
N VAL A 108 -2.27 7.44 -0.62
CA VAL A 108 -2.94 6.21 -1.06
C VAL A 108 -4.24 6.02 -0.29
N TYR A 109 -4.25 6.28 1.01
CA TYR A 109 -5.46 6.21 1.82
C TYR A 109 -6.54 7.18 1.36
N VAL A 110 -6.18 8.44 1.06
CA VAL A 110 -7.12 9.43 0.50
C VAL A 110 -7.64 8.99 -0.87
N GLN A 111 -6.80 8.39 -1.71
CA GLN A 111 -7.22 7.86 -3.00
C GLN A 111 -8.19 6.70 -2.85
N ILE A 112 -7.92 5.78 -1.93
CA ILE A 112 -8.82 4.66 -1.61
C ILE A 112 -10.13 5.17 -1.03
N LEU A 113 -10.12 6.16 -0.14
CA LEU A 113 -11.34 6.82 0.33
C LEU A 113 -12.15 7.39 -0.83
N GLY A 114 -11.50 8.06 -1.79
CA GLY A 114 -12.17 8.57 -2.99
C GLY A 114 -12.82 7.47 -3.83
N LEU A 115 -12.14 6.33 -4.00
CA LEU A 115 -12.70 5.16 -4.70
C LEU A 115 -13.86 4.53 -3.92
N THR A 116 -13.75 4.39 -2.60
CA THR A 116 -14.83 3.84 -1.76
C THR A 116 -16.08 4.74 -1.79
N VAL A 117 -15.91 6.06 -1.70
CA VAL A 117 -17.03 7.03 -1.84
C VAL A 117 -17.69 6.89 -3.22
N LEU A 118 -16.90 6.66 -4.26
CA LEU A 118 -17.43 6.42 -5.59
C LEU A 118 -18.23 5.12 -5.66
N VAL A 119 -17.75 4.02 -5.04
CA VAL A 119 -18.54 2.77 -4.93
C VAL A 119 -19.84 3.00 -4.17
N ASP A 120 -19.77 3.69 -3.03
CA ASP A 120 -20.94 4.00 -2.19
C ASP A 120 -22.02 4.76 -2.99
N TYR A 121 -21.59 5.70 -3.83
CA TYR A 121 -22.47 6.47 -4.70
C TYR A 121 -23.02 5.66 -5.90
N LEU A 122 -22.22 4.78 -6.51
CA LEU A 122 -22.60 4.09 -7.75
C LEU A 122 -23.31 2.75 -7.53
N VAL A 123 -23.07 2.06 -6.42
CA VAL A 123 -23.41 0.64 -6.25
C VAL A 123 -24.35 0.40 -5.07
N PHE A 124 -23.82 0.49 -3.85
CA PHE A 124 -24.54 0.18 -2.60
C PHE A 124 -23.87 0.88 -1.41
N SER A 125 -24.62 1.11 -0.34
CA SER A 125 -24.11 1.74 0.88
C SER A 125 -23.01 0.91 1.53
N VAL A 126 -21.83 1.49 1.73
CA VAL A 126 -20.67 0.81 2.34
C VAL A 126 -20.16 1.61 3.54
N PRO A 127 -19.68 0.96 4.62
CA PRO A 127 -18.97 1.66 5.69
C PRO A 127 -17.63 2.23 5.18
N ILE A 128 -17.66 3.46 4.65
CA ILE A 128 -16.55 4.09 3.92
C ILE A 128 -15.23 4.06 4.72
N MET A 129 -15.26 4.49 5.99
CA MET A 129 -14.06 4.54 6.82
C MET A 129 -13.49 3.16 7.12
N GLU A 130 -14.33 2.23 7.53
CA GLU A 130 -13.91 0.89 7.93
C GLU A 130 -13.36 0.13 6.74
N MET A 131 -14.06 0.17 5.61
CA MET A 131 -13.64 -0.47 4.36
C MET A 131 -12.26 0.05 3.91
N SER A 132 -12.09 1.36 3.84
CA SER A 132 -10.83 1.96 3.42
C SER A 132 -9.69 1.66 4.40
N LEU A 133 -9.95 1.65 5.71
CA LEU A 133 -8.92 1.29 6.71
C LEU A 133 -8.53 -0.18 6.63
N GLN A 134 -9.50 -1.08 6.46
CA GLN A 134 -9.24 -2.52 6.36
C GLN A 134 -8.37 -2.84 5.13
N VAL A 135 -8.64 -2.18 4.00
CA VAL A 135 -7.83 -2.29 2.77
C VAL A 135 -6.38 -1.81 3.00
N MET A 136 -6.16 -0.82 3.85
CA MET A 136 -4.80 -0.31 4.10
C MET A 136 -3.87 -1.30 4.80
N PHE A 137 -4.37 -2.30 5.54
CA PHE A 137 -3.50 -3.28 6.20
C PHE A 137 -2.62 -4.07 5.21
N PRO A 138 -3.18 -4.82 4.23
CA PRO A 138 -2.38 -5.51 3.24
C PRO A 138 -1.55 -4.55 2.38
N LEU A 139 -2.07 -3.36 2.06
CA LEU A 139 -1.31 -2.36 1.29
C LEU A 139 -0.09 -1.83 2.06
N THR A 140 -0.19 -1.69 3.37
CA THR A 140 0.94 -1.28 4.22
C THR A 140 2.04 -2.34 4.19
N PHE A 141 1.68 -3.61 4.24
CA PHE A 141 2.66 -4.68 4.12
C PHE A 141 3.33 -4.69 2.74
N LEU A 142 2.54 -4.63 1.67
CA LEU A 142 3.06 -4.63 0.31
C LEU A 142 3.90 -3.38 0.03
N GLY A 143 3.53 -2.21 0.56
CA GLY A 143 4.31 -0.99 0.48
C GLY A 143 5.66 -1.10 1.21
N CYS A 144 5.66 -1.63 2.44
CA CYS A 144 6.91 -1.89 3.17
C CYS A 144 7.78 -2.93 2.47
N LEU A 145 7.19 -3.97 1.87
CA LEU A 145 7.90 -4.98 1.10
C LEU A 145 8.50 -4.38 -0.18
N ALA A 146 7.73 -3.57 -0.91
CA ALA A 146 8.21 -2.83 -2.08
C ALA A 146 9.40 -1.94 -1.75
N PHE A 147 9.28 -1.18 -0.66
CA PHE A 147 10.35 -0.32 -0.18
C PHE A 147 11.60 -1.12 0.24
N MET A 148 11.40 -2.25 0.93
CA MET A 148 12.47 -3.19 1.29
C MET A 148 13.22 -3.71 0.07
N MET A 149 12.49 -4.17 -0.96
CA MET A 149 13.08 -4.65 -2.19
C MET A 149 13.80 -3.55 -2.97
N SER A 150 13.26 -2.34 -2.98
CA SER A 150 13.90 -1.17 -3.60
C SER A 150 15.23 -0.82 -2.92
N ALA A 151 15.25 -0.83 -1.58
CA ALA A 151 16.46 -0.61 -0.80
C ALA A 151 17.52 -1.70 -1.05
N ARG A 152 17.10 -2.96 -1.20
CA ARG A 152 17.99 -4.10 -1.41
C ARG A 152 18.56 -4.20 -2.82
N LEU A 153 17.73 -3.95 -3.84
CA LEU A 153 18.06 -4.14 -5.26
C LEU A 153 18.64 -2.88 -5.92
N ARG A 154 18.49 -1.70 -5.30
CA ARG A 154 19.01 -0.41 -5.80
C ARG A 154 18.49 -0.03 -7.20
N ASN A 155 17.36 -0.60 -7.60
CA ASN A 155 16.71 -0.37 -8.88
C ASN A 155 15.19 -0.52 -8.71
N GLY A 156 14.44 0.54 -9.02
CA GLY A 156 12.99 0.59 -8.88
C GLY A 156 12.28 -0.36 -9.82
N ASN A 157 12.76 -0.54 -11.06
CA ASN A 157 12.19 -1.50 -12.00
C ASN A 157 12.37 -2.96 -11.53
N ALA A 158 13.56 -3.30 -11.02
CA ALA A 158 13.81 -4.65 -10.51
C ALA A 158 13.00 -4.94 -9.23
N SER A 159 12.90 -3.95 -8.34
CA SER A 159 12.02 -4.02 -7.16
C SER A 159 10.57 -4.22 -7.57
N ALA A 160 10.09 -3.42 -8.53
CA ALA A 160 8.74 -3.54 -9.06
C ALA A 160 8.47 -4.93 -9.66
N LEU A 161 9.41 -5.51 -10.40
CA LEU A 161 9.21 -6.86 -10.93
C LEU A 161 9.07 -7.89 -9.81
N VAL A 162 9.99 -7.89 -8.84
CA VAL A 162 10.00 -8.89 -7.75
C VAL A 162 8.75 -8.78 -6.89
N VAL A 163 8.31 -7.56 -6.55
CA VAL A 163 7.17 -7.38 -5.65
C VAL A 163 5.86 -7.71 -6.37
N ILE A 164 5.75 -7.50 -7.70
CA ILE A 164 4.60 -8.00 -8.50
C ILE A 164 4.53 -9.52 -8.41
N ILE A 165 5.65 -10.21 -8.63
CA ILE A 165 5.71 -11.68 -8.57
C ILE A 165 5.28 -12.18 -7.18
N LEU A 166 5.76 -11.55 -6.12
CA LEU A 166 5.38 -11.88 -4.74
C LEU A 166 3.89 -11.59 -4.48
N CYS A 167 3.37 -10.46 -4.95
CA CYS A 167 1.96 -10.11 -4.80
C CYS A 167 1.05 -11.12 -5.50
N VAL A 168 1.38 -11.51 -6.73
CA VAL A 168 0.65 -12.56 -7.46
C VAL A 168 0.74 -13.90 -6.71
N GLY A 169 1.92 -14.25 -6.17
CA GLY A 169 2.08 -15.43 -5.33
C GLY A 169 1.16 -15.42 -4.11
N PHE A 170 1.09 -14.31 -3.38
CA PHE A 170 0.16 -14.16 -2.25
C PHE A 170 -1.31 -14.25 -2.69
N MET A 171 -1.66 -13.68 -3.85
CA MET A 171 -3.03 -13.76 -4.38
C MET A 171 -3.42 -15.20 -4.71
N VAL A 172 -2.52 -15.97 -5.34
CA VAL A 172 -2.76 -17.40 -5.64
C VAL A 172 -2.94 -18.20 -4.34
N MET A 173 -2.09 -17.97 -3.33
CA MET A 173 -2.21 -18.65 -2.04
C MET A 173 -3.43 -18.23 -1.22
N SER A 174 -4.03 -17.07 -1.51
CA SER A 174 -5.19 -16.57 -0.76
C SER A 174 -6.41 -17.49 -0.84
N GLY A 175 -6.56 -18.23 -1.95
CA GLY A 175 -7.65 -19.19 -2.15
C GLY A 175 -7.58 -20.39 -1.20
N GLU A 176 -6.38 -20.91 -0.96
CA GLU A 176 -6.14 -22.02 -0.01
C GLU A 176 -6.17 -21.54 1.44
N LEU A 177 -5.88 -20.26 1.66
CA LEU A 177 -5.80 -19.63 2.98
C LEU A 177 -7.06 -18.85 3.35
N LYS A 178 -8.20 -19.05 2.67
CA LYS A 178 -9.43 -18.23 2.83
C LYS A 178 -9.76 -17.83 4.26
N GLN A 179 -9.80 -18.80 5.19
CA GLN A 179 -10.12 -18.55 6.60
C GLN A 179 -8.89 -18.60 7.51
N SER A 180 -7.68 -18.51 6.97
CA SER A 180 -6.44 -18.57 7.75
C SER A 180 -6.00 -17.18 8.19
N GLN A 181 -5.50 -17.08 9.42
CA GLN A 181 -4.87 -15.86 9.95
C GLN A 181 -3.61 -15.44 9.17
N TRP A 182 -3.06 -16.33 8.33
CA TRP A 182 -1.88 -16.07 7.50
C TRP A 182 -2.23 -15.48 6.12
N ASN A 183 -3.52 -15.39 5.79
CA ASN A 183 -3.93 -14.83 4.51
C ASN A 183 -3.73 -13.32 4.50
N LEU A 184 -2.82 -12.84 3.66
CA LEU A 184 -2.56 -11.41 3.51
C LEU A 184 -3.83 -10.64 3.12
N PHE A 185 -4.68 -11.23 2.30
CA PHE A 185 -5.90 -10.60 1.78
C PHE A 185 -7.16 -11.05 2.52
N LEU A 186 -7.03 -11.51 3.78
CA LEU A 186 -8.17 -11.93 4.59
C LEU A 186 -9.23 -10.82 4.65
N ASN A 187 -10.42 -11.14 4.16
CA ASN A 187 -11.52 -10.21 4.00
C ASN A 187 -12.34 -10.13 5.30
N PRO A 188 -12.42 -8.97 5.97
CA PRO A 188 -13.16 -8.84 7.21
C PRO A 188 -14.68 -8.76 7.00
N PHE A 189 -15.13 -8.48 5.78
CA PHE A 189 -16.54 -8.34 5.40
C PHE A 189 -17.12 -9.66 4.85
N GLU A 190 -16.34 -10.73 4.84
CA GLU A 190 -16.82 -12.07 4.48
C GLU A 190 -17.62 -12.68 5.63
N ASP A 191 -18.66 -13.45 5.29
CA ASP A 191 -19.47 -14.16 6.28
C ASP A 191 -18.59 -15.22 6.98
N PRO A 192 -18.51 -15.25 8.32
CA PRO A 192 -17.73 -16.24 9.06
C PRO A 192 -18.18 -17.70 8.81
N GLY A 193 -19.33 -17.91 8.16
CA GLY A 193 -19.79 -19.23 7.75
C GLY A 193 -20.10 -20.10 8.97
N SER A 194 -19.36 -21.20 9.16
CA SER A 194 -19.52 -22.10 10.30
C SER A 194 -18.78 -21.65 11.57
N LEU A 195 -17.97 -20.59 11.49
CA LEU A 195 -17.22 -20.09 12.64
C LEU A 195 -18.10 -19.22 13.52
N ASN A 196 -17.90 -19.35 14.84
CA ASN A 196 -18.50 -18.42 15.78
C ASN A 196 -17.94 -17.00 15.56
N ALA A 197 -18.78 -15.98 15.63
CA ALA A 197 -18.42 -14.58 15.43
C ALA A 197 -17.24 -14.15 16.32
N PHE A 198 -17.15 -14.65 17.55
CA PHE A 198 -16.03 -14.37 18.45
C PHE A 198 -14.69 -14.89 17.91
N VAL A 199 -14.67 -16.12 17.39
CA VAL A 199 -13.46 -16.75 16.82
C VAL A 199 -13.04 -16.05 15.53
N TRP A 200 -14.00 -15.60 14.73
CA TRP A 200 -13.72 -14.82 13.53
C TRP A 200 -13.04 -13.48 13.84
N GLN A 201 -13.56 -12.75 14.82
CA GLN A 201 -12.97 -11.48 15.26
C GLN A 201 -11.56 -11.65 15.83
N ASP A 202 -11.34 -12.67 16.66
CA ASP A 202 -10.00 -13.00 17.16
C ASP A 202 -9.03 -13.32 16.00
N ARG A 203 -9.50 -14.07 15.00
CA ARG A 203 -8.70 -14.38 13.81
C ARG A 203 -8.35 -13.15 12.98
N LEU A 204 -9.31 -12.25 12.77
CA LEU A 204 -9.07 -10.99 12.07
C LEU A 204 -8.05 -10.14 12.81
N LEU A 205 -8.18 -10.03 14.14
CA LEU A 205 -7.22 -9.29 14.97
C LEU A 205 -5.82 -9.88 14.85
N ASN A 206 -5.68 -11.20 15.00
CA ASN A 206 -4.39 -11.89 14.85
C ASN A 206 -3.79 -11.68 13.45
N ASN A 207 -4.61 -11.76 12.40
CA ASN A 207 -4.18 -11.47 11.04
C ASN A 207 -3.64 -10.03 10.90
N ARG A 208 -4.37 -9.01 11.39
CA ARG A 208 -3.93 -7.62 11.32
C ARG A 208 -2.65 -7.38 12.12
N LEU A 209 -2.50 -8.05 13.27
CA LEU A 209 -1.27 -8.02 14.06
C LEU A 209 -0.09 -8.63 13.29
N TYR A 210 -0.27 -9.79 12.67
CA TYR A 210 0.80 -10.43 11.88
C TYR A 210 1.22 -9.59 10.69
N ILE A 211 0.25 -9.03 9.94
CA ILE A 211 0.53 -8.10 8.83
C ILE A 211 1.26 -6.86 9.35
N GLY A 212 0.85 -6.29 10.48
CA GLY A 212 1.49 -5.14 11.11
C GLY A 212 2.94 -5.43 11.52
N ILE A 213 3.19 -6.56 12.19
CA ILE A 213 4.53 -7.00 12.60
C ILE A 213 5.40 -7.24 11.36
N ALA A 214 4.89 -7.94 10.35
CA ALA A 214 5.63 -8.20 9.11
C ALA A 214 5.97 -6.90 8.37
N SER A 215 5.05 -5.93 8.35
CA SER A 215 5.28 -4.60 7.78
C SER A 215 6.38 -3.85 8.52
N LEU A 216 6.38 -3.91 9.86
CA LEU A 216 7.41 -3.29 10.68
C LEU A 216 8.78 -3.93 10.47
N LEU A 217 8.86 -5.26 10.41
CA LEU A 217 10.10 -5.99 10.14
C LEU A 217 10.66 -5.64 8.75
N ALA A 218 9.81 -5.61 7.72
CA ALA A 218 10.21 -5.21 6.37
C ALA A 218 10.71 -3.75 6.34
N LEU A 219 10.04 -2.84 7.05
CA LEU A 219 10.48 -1.46 7.20
C LEU A 219 11.84 -1.39 7.90
N MET A 220 12.02 -2.05 9.04
CA MET A 220 13.30 -2.06 9.76
C MET A 220 14.43 -2.60 8.87
N TYR A 221 14.19 -3.69 8.17
CA TYR A 221 15.15 -4.26 7.23
C TYR A 221 15.52 -3.28 6.10
N SER A 222 14.53 -2.57 5.56
CA SER A 222 14.76 -1.57 4.50
C SER A 222 15.67 -0.43 4.98
N LEU A 223 15.50 0.04 6.23
CA LEU A 223 16.31 1.11 6.82
C LEU A 223 17.75 0.63 7.06
N VAL A 224 17.94 -0.60 7.54
CA VAL A 224 19.28 -1.21 7.69
C VAL A 224 19.97 -1.36 6.33
N CYS A 225 19.24 -1.77 5.28
CA CYS A 225 19.77 -1.85 3.93
C CYS A 225 20.22 -0.49 3.40
N LEU A 226 19.45 0.57 3.67
CA LEU A 226 19.81 1.93 3.30
C LEU A 226 21.07 2.40 4.07
N GLN A 227 21.19 2.07 5.35
CA GLN A 227 22.38 2.41 6.14
C GLN A 227 23.65 1.74 5.58
N LYS A 228 23.59 0.46 5.22
CA LYS A 228 24.75 -0.29 4.67
C LYS A 228 25.14 0.14 3.26
N ARG A 229 24.20 0.72 2.50
CA ARG A 229 24.43 1.15 1.11
C ARG A 229 25.44 2.30 1.03
N GLU A 230 25.47 3.16 2.03
CA GLU A 230 26.31 4.35 2.05
C GLU A 230 27.30 4.22 3.19
N GLY A 231 28.40 3.52 2.90
CA GLY A 231 29.49 3.35 3.84
C GLY A 231 29.84 4.70 4.46
N PHE A 232 29.78 4.78 5.78
CA PHE A 232 30.20 5.94 6.54
C PHE A 232 31.67 6.24 6.18
N ARG A 233 31.87 7.32 5.44
CA ARG A 233 33.12 8.06 5.39
C ARG A 233 32.83 9.48 5.83
#